data_AF-A0A6A3A0M8-F1
#
_entry.id   AF-A0A6A3A0M8-F1
#
_cell.length_a   1.000
_cell.length_b   1.000
_cell.length_c   1.000
_cell.angle_alpha   90.00
_cell.angle_beta   90.00
_cell.angle_gamma   90.00
#
_symmetry.space_group_name_H-M   'P 1'
#
loop_
_entity.id
_entity.type
_entity.pdbx_description
1 polymer ?
#
loop_
_entity_poly.entity_id
_entity_poly.type
_entity_poly.pdbx_seq_one_letter_code
_entity_poly.pdbx_strand_id
1 'polypeptide(L)'
;MQVLSNSGKLAMVLGTRTILLHSNHRFPPSLTHFNSFPLPSLQSQPNTTASSALFAGRHRAAIATADVCDSNAELLANGDLRALDPLFKMYGQCLAFSGSIVTVKVFEDNVLVRQLLESKGNGRVLVIDGGGSTRCALVGGNLAQTARDMGWAGIVVNGCIRDVNEINGCDIGVRALGSNPLKSNKKAVGEKHVPVRIAGTLIHDEEWLYADSDGILISKIKLSV
;
A
#
# COMPACT_ATOMS: atom_id res chain seq x y z
N MET A 1 37.28 -1.89 26.23
CA MET A 1 36.29 -1.03 26.91
C MET A 1 37.01 0.24 27.32
N GLN A 2 36.54 1.40 26.89
CA GLN A 2 37.22 2.67 27.14
C GLN A 2 36.21 3.66 27.73
N VAL A 3 36.61 4.36 28.79
CA VAL A 3 35.79 5.37 29.47
C VAL A 3 36.35 6.74 29.11
N LEU A 4 35.50 7.59 28.54
CA LEU A 4 35.87 8.95 28.15
C LEU A 4 35.16 9.95 29.07
N SER A 5 35.89 10.96 29.54
CA SER A 5 35.36 12.03 30.39
C SER A 5 35.68 13.38 29.75
N ASN A 6 34.66 14.22 29.59
CA ASN A 6 34.83 15.62 29.21
C ASN A 6 33.72 16.46 29.88
N SER A 7 34.09 17.58 30.51
CA SER A 7 33.15 18.53 31.13
C SER A 7 32.09 17.89 32.06
N GLY A 8 32.48 16.89 32.87
CA GLY A 8 31.61 16.26 33.87
C GLY A 8 30.62 15.20 33.35
N LYS A 9 30.66 14.85 32.06
CA LYS A 9 29.86 13.74 31.49
C LYS A 9 30.76 12.53 31.20
N LEU A 10 30.27 11.34 31.54
CA LEU A 10 30.94 10.06 31.32
C LEU A 10 30.25 9.31 30.19
N ALA A 11 31.04 8.79 29.25
CA ALA A 11 30.56 7.90 28.21
C ALA A 11 31.40 6.62 28.18
N MET A 12 30.73 5.49 27.99
CA MET A 12 31.38 4.20 27.80
C MET A 12 31.22 3.76 26.34
N VAL A 13 32.34 3.37 25.73
CA VAL A 13 32.38 2.87 24.35
C VAL A 13 32.68 1.37 24.36
N LEU A 14 31.75 0.60 23.79
CA LEU A 14 31.92 -0.82 23.48
C LEU A 14 31.73 -1.03 21.98
N GLY A 15 32.83 -1.32 21.27
CA GLY A 15 32.81 -1.46 19.81
C GLY A 15 32.39 -0.16 19.11
N THR A 16 31.44 -0.23 18.19
CA THR A 16 30.92 0.94 17.43
C THR A 16 29.77 1.68 18.12
N ARG A 17 29.41 1.30 19.36
CA ARG A 17 28.32 1.91 20.12
C ARG A 17 28.83 2.73 21.29
N THR A 18 28.28 3.93 21.44
CA THR A 18 28.54 4.85 22.56
C THR A 18 27.31 4.96 23.44
N ILE A 19 27.48 4.75 24.75
CA ILE A 19 26.41 4.86 25.75
C ILE A 19 26.76 6.01 26.72
N LEU A 20 25.84 6.97 26.86
CA LEU A 20 25.96 8.08 27.81
C LEU A 20 25.53 7.62 29.21
N LEU A 21 26.41 7.80 30.20
CA LEU A 21 26.13 7.42 31.59
C LEU A 21 25.63 8.65 32.37
N HIS A 22 24.49 8.50 33.04
CA HIS A 22 23.94 9.53 33.93
C HIS A 22 24.64 9.47 35.30
N SER A 23 24.80 10.63 35.94
CA SER A 23 25.90 10.97 36.87
C SER A 23 25.90 10.32 38.27
N ASN A 24 25.36 9.13 38.48
CA ASN A 24 25.27 8.53 39.83
C ASN A 24 25.89 7.14 40.00
N HIS A 25 26.77 6.70 39.10
CA HIS A 25 27.52 5.46 39.27
C HIS A 25 28.99 5.71 39.64
N ARG A 26 29.39 5.34 40.87
CA ARG A 26 30.80 5.25 41.27
C ARG A 26 31.39 3.94 40.74
N PHE A 27 32.52 4.01 40.04
CA PHE A 27 33.32 2.85 39.65
C PHE A 27 34.70 2.87 40.36
N PRO A 28 35.28 1.69 40.65
CA PRO A 28 36.48 1.53 41.46
C PRO A 28 37.78 1.96 40.72
N PRO A 29 38.86 2.27 41.46
CA PRO A 29 40.07 2.83 40.89
C PRO A 29 41.02 1.71 40.46
N SER A 30 41.06 1.38 39.17
CA SER A 30 42.23 0.75 38.56
C SER A 30 42.16 0.86 37.04
N LEU A 31 43.33 1.00 36.42
CA LEU A 31 43.61 1.18 34.98
C LEU A 31 43.70 2.64 34.52
N THR A 32 44.72 3.31 35.06
CA THR A 32 45.49 4.35 34.40
C THR A 32 46.20 3.79 33.16
N HIS A 33 45.87 4.30 31.96
CA HIS A 33 46.82 4.48 30.85
C HIS A 33 46.25 5.53 29.89
N PHE A 34 46.89 6.71 29.86
CA PHE A 34 46.59 7.81 28.95
C PHE A 34 47.58 7.74 27.79
N ASN A 35 47.10 7.61 26.55
CA ASN A 35 47.89 7.90 25.36
C ASN A 35 47.31 9.14 24.66
N SER A 36 48.16 10.16 24.55
CA SER A 36 47.90 11.44 23.90
C SER A 36 47.89 11.26 22.38
N PHE A 37 46.75 11.52 21.72
CA PHE A 37 46.70 11.69 20.27
C PHE A 37 46.24 13.11 19.92
N PRO A 38 46.83 13.76 18.91
CA PRO A 38 46.50 15.14 18.54
C PRO A 38 45.10 15.22 17.93
N LEU A 39 44.34 16.24 18.33
CA LEU A 39 43.06 16.61 17.73
C LEU A 39 43.27 17.18 16.32
N PRO A 40 42.47 16.78 15.31
CA PRO A 40 42.36 17.53 14.07
C PRO A 40 41.61 18.84 14.30
N SER A 41 42.14 19.91 13.72
CA SER A 41 41.60 21.27 13.72
C SER A 41 40.19 21.35 13.13
N LEU A 42 39.31 22.04 13.87
CA LEU A 42 37.94 22.37 13.48
C LEU A 42 37.96 23.39 12.32
N GLN A 43 37.73 22.94 11.09
CA GLN A 43 37.40 23.83 9.97
C GLN A 43 35.89 23.92 9.81
N SER A 44 35.40 25.15 9.93
CA SER A 44 34.02 25.57 9.70
C SER A 44 33.64 25.49 8.21
N GLN A 45 32.55 24.79 7.88
CA GLN A 45 31.78 25.03 6.66
C GLN A 45 30.27 24.94 6.97
N PRO A 46 29.43 25.81 6.36
CA PRO A 46 28.04 26.01 6.76
C PRO A 46 27.04 25.08 6.03
N ASN A 47 25.95 24.80 6.74
CA ASN A 47 24.57 24.61 6.28
C ASN A 47 24.25 23.93 4.93
N THR A 48 23.54 22.81 5.07
CA THR A 48 22.24 22.54 4.44
C THR A 48 22.23 22.32 2.93
N THR A 49 22.37 21.06 2.53
CA THR A 49 21.57 20.49 1.44
C THR A 49 20.97 19.18 1.93
N ALA A 50 19.65 19.19 2.04
CA ALA A 50 18.84 18.06 2.42
C ALA A 50 19.10 16.88 1.46
N SER A 51 19.11 15.70 2.07
CA SER A 51 19.14 14.39 1.42
C SER A 51 18.12 14.29 0.28
N SER A 52 18.59 14.38 -0.97
CA SER A 52 17.82 14.05 -2.17
C SER A 52 18.08 12.62 -2.65
N ALA A 53 18.62 11.75 -1.79
CA ALA A 53 19.00 10.40 -2.14
C ALA A 53 18.38 9.40 -1.16
N LEU A 54 17.05 9.22 -1.20
CA LEU A 54 16.34 8.08 -0.57
C LEU A 54 14.86 8.00 -1.01
N PHE A 55 14.54 8.22 -2.28
CA PHE A 55 13.25 7.82 -2.88
C PHE A 55 13.43 7.23 -4.29
N ALA A 56 14.51 6.48 -4.51
CA ALA A 56 14.61 5.59 -5.66
C ALA A 56 13.90 4.25 -5.34
N GLY A 57 12.65 4.33 -4.87
CA GLY A 57 11.73 3.20 -4.81
C GLY A 57 11.14 3.03 -6.20
N ARG A 58 11.33 1.87 -6.80
CA ARG A 58 10.90 1.51 -8.18
C ARG A 58 9.50 2.05 -8.53
N HIS A 59 9.43 3.24 -9.13
CA HIS A 59 8.27 3.67 -9.90
C HIS A 59 8.28 2.83 -11.17
N ARG A 60 7.63 1.66 -11.10
CA ARG A 60 7.13 1.01 -12.31
C ARG A 60 6.22 2.07 -12.93
N ALA A 61 6.55 2.57 -14.12
CA ALA A 61 5.77 3.61 -14.78
C ALA A 61 4.29 3.20 -14.71
N ALA A 62 3.50 3.96 -13.96
CA ALA A 62 2.09 3.66 -13.80
C ALA A 62 1.45 3.90 -15.16
N ILE A 63 0.69 2.91 -15.62
CA ILE A 63 0.00 2.95 -16.89
C ILE A 63 -1.14 3.96 -16.77
N ALA A 64 -1.06 5.07 -17.50
CA ALA A 64 -2.11 6.09 -17.54
C ALA A 64 -3.30 5.56 -18.36
N THR A 65 -4.50 5.62 -17.80
CA THR A 65 -5.69 5.04 -18.44
C THR A 65 -6.11 5.82 -19.69
N ALA A 66 -5.93 7.14 -19.70
CA ALA A 66 -6.16 7.97 -20.89
C ALA A 66 -5.25 7.55 -22.06
N ASP A 67 -3.94 7.43 -21.83
CA ASP A 67 -2.98 7.01 -22.86
C ASP A 67 -3.27 5.60 -23.39
N VAL A 68 -3.73 4.70 -22.51
CA VAL A 68 -4.17 3.35 -22.89
C VAL A 68 -5.36 3.41 -23.83
N CYS A 69 -6.35 4.25 -23.52
CA CYS A 69 -7.52 4.43 -24.39
C CYS A 69 -7.10 4.95 -25.77
N ASP A 70 -6.29 6.01 -25.80
CA ASP A 70 -5.84 6.65 -27.05
C ASP A 70 -5.02 5.69 -27.92
N SER A 71 -4.16 4.87 -27.30
CA SER A 71 -3.28 3.93 -27.99
C SER A 71 -3.97 2.61 -28.39
N ASN A 72 -5.16 2.31 -27.88
CA ASN A 72 -5.84 1.02 -28.06
C ASN A 72 -7.30 1.18 -28.53
N ALA A 73 -7.56 2.17 -29.39
CA ALA A 73 -8.91 2.46 -29.90
C ALA A 73 -9.61 1.25 -30.55
N GLU A 74 -8.88 0.37 -31.23
CA GLU A 74 -9.45 -0.86 -31.82
C GLU A 74 -9.95 -1.84 -30.76
N LEU A 75 -9.23 -1.98 -29.63
CA LEU A 75 -9.65 -2.82 -28.51
C LEU A 75 -10.87 -2.24 -27.78
N LEU A 76 -11.02 -0.92 -27.75
CA LEU A 76 -12.23 -0.27 -27.26
C LEU A 76 -13.41 -0.57 -28.19
N ALA A 77 -13.21 -0.43 -29.50
CA ALA A 77 -14.27 -0.64 -30.50
C ALA A 77 -14.77 -2.09 -30.55
N ASN A 78 -13.88 -3.07 -30.35
CA ASN A 78 -14.24 -4.49 -30.37
C ASN A 78 -14.68 -5.04 -28.99
N GLY A 79 -14.57 -4.22 -27.93
CA GLY A 79 -14.97 -4.56 -26.56
C GLY A 79 -13.97 -5.41 -25.78
N ASP A 80 -12.75 -5.60 -26.26
CA ASP A 80 -11.67 -6.29 -25.54
C ASP A 80 -11.04 -5.40 -24.47
N LEU A 81 -11.08 -4.08 -24.67
CA LEU A 81 -10.79 -3.04 -23.68
C LEU A 81 -12.09 -2.30 -23.35
N ARG A 82 -12.39 -2.11 -22.07
CA ARG A 82 -13.67 -1.56 -21.59
C ARG A 82 -13.43 -0.59 -20.45
N ALA A 83 -13.96 0.62 -20.57
CA ALA A 83 -13.99 1.58 -19.47
C ALA A 83 -15.23 1.34 -18.59
N LEU A 84 -15.04 1.34 -17.27
CA LEU A 84 -16.15 1.29 -16.32
C LEU A 84 -16.81 2.66 -16.20
N ASP A 85 -18.12 2.66 -15.90
CA ASP A 85 -18.81 3.90 -15.53
C ASP A 85 -18.12 4.57 -14.31
N PRO A 86 -18.04 5.92 -14.27
CA PRO A 86 -17.27 6.67 -13.27
C PRO A 86 -17.99 6.76 -11.91
N LEU A 87 -18.24 5.60 -11.29
CA LEU A 87 -19.00 5.45 -10.04
C LEU A 87 -18.11 5.36 -8.79
N PHE A 88 -16.82 5.06 -8.98
CA PHE A 88 -15.93 4.70 -7.88
C PHE A 88 -15.16 5.90 -7.34
N LYS A 89 -15.15 6.03 -6.02
CA LYS A 89 -14.29 6.96 -5.29
C LYS A 89 -12.93 6.31 -5.02
N MET A 90 -11.90 7.14 -4.96
CA MET A 90 -10.52 6.72 -4.68
C MET A 90 -10.27 6.69 -3.18
N TYR A 91 -9.63 5.62 -2.71
CA TYR A 91 -9.11 5.47 -1.35
C TYR A 91 -7.74 4.79 -1.40
N GLY A 92 -6.96 4.94 -0.34
CA GLY A 92 -5.58 4.44 -0.28
C GLY A 92 -4.56 5.39 -0.89
N GLN A 93 -3.27 5.18 -0.55
CA GLN A 93 -2.18 6.04 -1.04
C GLN A 93 -1.80 5.74 -2.49
N CYS A 94 -2.05 4.52 -2.96
CA CYS A 94 -1.71 4.13 -4.32
C CYS A 94 -2.83 4.61 -5.27
N LEU A 95 -2.61 5.79 -5.87
CA LEU A 95 -3.59 6.42 -6.75
C LEU A 95 -3.73 5.69 -8.09
N ALA A 96 -2.68 5.00 -8.54
CA ALA A 96 -2.69 4.24 -9.79
C ALA A 96 -2.18 2.80 -9.57
N PHE A 97 -2.95 1.81 -10.01
CA PHE A 97 -2.63 0.40 -9.83
C PHE A 97 -3.17 -0.45 -10.98
N SER A 98 -2.56 -1.61 -11.18
CA SER A 98 -2.99 -2.56 -12.21
C SER A 98 -2.60 -3.99 -11.85
N GLY A 99 -3.31 -4.97 -12.42
CA GLY A 99 -2.99 -6.38 -12.24
C GLY A 99 -4.02 -7.32 -12.86
N SER A 100 -3.70 -8.61 -12.89
CA SER A 100 -4.69 -9.66 -13.18
C SER A 100 -5.78 -9.65 -12.10
N ILE A 101 -7.02 -9.86 -12.51
CA ILE A 101 -8.22 -9.76 -11.69
C ILE A 101 -8.49 -11.09 -11.00
N VAL A 102 -8.83 -11.00 -9.71
CA VAL A 102 -9.56 -12.05 -9.00
C VAL A 102 -10.95 -11.55 -8.70
N THR A 103 -12.00 -12.29 -9.06
CA THR A 103 -13.39 -11.90 -8.80
C THR A 103 -13.99 -12.59 -7.59
N VAL A 104 -14.88 -11.88 -6.90
CA VAL A 104 -15.74 -12.46 -5.86
C VAL A 104 -17.09 -11.77 -5.86
N LYS A 105 -18.16 -12.56 -5.80
CA LYS A 105 -19.55 -12.09 -5.71
C LYS A 105 -20.09 -12.41 -4.33
N VAL A 106 -20.54 -11.37 -3.63
CA VAL A 106 -21.10 -11.45 -2.27
C VAL A 106 -22.26 -10.48 -2.14
N PHE A 107 -23.06 -10.65 -1.10
CA PHE A 107 -24.08 -9.66 -0.75
C PHE A 107 -24.06 -9.41 0.75
N GLU A 108 -23.54 -8.25 1.15
CA GLU A 108 -23.47 -7.82 2.55
C GLU A 108 -22.81 -8.82 3.50
N ASP A 109 -21.87 -9.60 2.95
CA ASP A 109 -21.05 -10.59 3.62
C ASP A 109 -19.63 -10.48 3.08
N ASN A 110 -18.61 -10.60 3.94
CA ASN A 110 -17.23 -10.44 3.51
C ASN A 110 -16.31 -11.58 3.95
N VAL A 111 -16.85 -12.73 4.35
CA VAL A 111 -16.00 -13.86 4.76
C VAL A 111 -15.15 -14.33 3.57
N LEU A 112 -15.72 -14.44 2.38
CA LEU A 112 -14.99 -14.84 1.17
C LEU A 112 -14.00 -13.76 0.73
N VAL A 113 -14.34 -12.47 0.89
CA VAL A 113 -13.45 -11.33 0.65
C VAL A 113 -12.22 -11.42 1.55
N ARG A 114 -12.43 -11.64 2.86
CA ARG A 114 -11.34 -11.82 3.82
C ARG A 114 -10.42 -12.97 3.41
N GLN A 115 -10.99 -14.14 3.12
CA GLN A 115 -10.21 -15.33 2.74
C GLN A 115 -9.32 -15.08 1.50
N LEU A 116 -9.81 -14.31 0.53
CA LEU A 116 -9.02 -13.95 -0.66
C LEU A 116 -7.91 -12.95 -0.30
N LEU A 117 -8.20 -11.91 0.45
CA LEU A 117 -7.20 -10.89 0.84
C LEU A 117 -6.11 -11.45 1.78
N GLU A 118 -6.44 -12.46 2.59
CA GLU A 118 -5.48 -13.21 3.42
C GLU A 118 -4.64 -14.21 2.60
N SER A 119 -4.86 -14.34 1.29
CA SER A 119 -4.05 -15.15 0.38
C SER A 119 -3.06 -14.28 -0.41
N LYS A 120 -1.99 -14.88 -0.96
CA LYS A 120 -0.96 -14.16 -1.73
C LYS A 120 -1.59 -13.45 -2.93
N GLY A 121 -1.47 -12.12 -2.96
CA GLY A 121 -1.97 -11.26 -4.03
C GLY A 121 -1.15 -11.38 -5.30
N ASN A 122 0.18 -11.49 -5.20
CA ASN A 122 1.10 -11.56 -6.35
C ASN A 122 0.91 -10.41 -7.37
N GLY A 123 0.57 -9.20 -6.89
CA GLY A 123 0.28 -8.04 -7.73
C GLY A 123 -1.07 -8.10 -8.46
N ARG A 124 -1.97 -9.01 -8.06
CA ARG A 124 -3.34 -9.07 -8.57
C ARG A 124 -4.23 -8.00 -7.95
N VAL A 125 -5.39 -7.78 -8.56
CA VAL A 125 -6.44 -6.88 -8.08
C VAL A 125 -7.67 -7.70 -7.70
N LEU A 126 -8.20 -7.49 -6.49
CA LEU A 126 -9.45 -8.12 -6.07
C LEU A 126 -10.63 -7.26 -6.52
N VAL A 127 -11.53 -7.82 -7.32
CA VAL A 127 -12.78 -7.18 -7.75
C VAL A 127 -13.95 -7.83 -7.02
N ILE A 128 -14.62 -7.04 -6.17
CA ILE A 128 -15.70 -7.47 -5.30
C ILE A 128 -17.02 -6.93 -5.87
N ASP A 129 -17.87 -7.84 -6.35
CA ASP A 129 -19.27 -7.52 -6.59
C ASP A 129 -20.08 -7.69 -5.31
N GLY A 130 -20.32 -6.57 -4.62
CA GLY A 130 -21.15 -6.48 -3.42
C GLY A 130 -22.63 -6.22 -3.69
N GLY A 131 -23.07 -6.31 -4.96
CA GLY A 131 -24.40 -5.93 -5.40
C GLY A 131 -24.67 -4.42 -5.33
N GLY A 132 -23.62 -3.59 -5.21
CA GLY A 132 -23.76 -2.14 -5.09
C GLY A 132 -24.37 -1.68 -3.77
N SER A 133 -24.48 -2.56 -2.76
CA SER A 133 -25.09 -2.18 -1.48
C SER A 133 -24.29 -1.11 -0.77
N THR A 134 -25.01 -0.08 -0.32
CA THR A 134 -24.49 1.00 0.53
C THR A 134 -24.86 0.85 1.99
N ARG A 135 -25.47 -0.29 2.38
CA ARG A 135 -26.02 -0.51 3.73
C ARG A 135 -24.96 -0.98 4.74
N CYS A 136 -23.85 -1.54 4.28
CA CYS A 136 -22.73 -1.96 5.12
C CYS A 136 -21.40 -1.96 4.34
N ALA A 137 -20.29 -2.03 5.06
CA ALA A 137 -18.95 -2.11 4.48
C ALA A 137 -18.44 -3.54 4.32
N LEU A 138 -17.88 -3.83 3.15
CA LEU A 138 -17.26 -5.11 2.82
C LEU A 138 -15.76 -5.15 3.13
N VAL A 139 -15.09 -3.99 3.09
CA VAL A 139 -13.66 -3.83 3.39
C VAL A 139 -13.46 -2.75 4.44
N GLY A 140 -12.57 -2.99 5.41
CA GLY A 140 -12.16 -2.03 6.44
C GLY A 140 -10.64 -1.93 6.52
N GLY A 141 -10.13 -1.11 7.44
CA GLY A 141 -8.71 -0.75 7.55
C GLY A 141 -7.79 -1.96 7.68
N ASN A 142 -8.09 -2.86 8.62
CA ASN A 142 -7.33 -4.10 8.80
C ASN A 142 -7.26 -4.97 7.53
N LEU A 143 -8.36 -5.07 6.77
CA LEU A 143 -8.36 -5.88 5.55
C LEU A 143 -7.54 -5.22 4.43
N ALA A 144 -7.55 -3.89 4.34
CA ALA A 144 -6.70 -3.17 3.39
C ALA A 144 -5.21 -3.31 3.73
N GLN A 145 -4.86 -3.28 5.02
CA GLN A 145 -3.50 -3.56 5.50
C GLN A 145 -3.08 -4.99 5.17
N THR A 146 -3.92 -5.98 5.48
CA THR A 146 -3.64 -7.38 5.11
C THR A 146 -3.45 -7.55 3.61
N ALA A 147 -4.29 -6.92 2.78
CA ALA A 147 -4.17 -6.98 1.34
C ALA A 147 -2.80 -6.45 0.86
N ARG A 148 -2.36 -5.32 1.42
CA ARG A 148 -1.05 -4.72 1.15
C ARG A 148 0.08 -5.69 1.54
N ASP A 149 0.02 -6.23 2.75
CA ASP A 149 1.04 -7.14 3.28
C ASP A 149 1.12 -8.46 2.48
N MET A 150 -0.02 -8.92 1.95
CA MET A 150 -0.11 -10.10 1.08
C MET A 150 0.23 -9.79 -0.38
N GLY A 151 0.59 -8.55 -0.72
CA GLY A 151 1.07 -8.15 -2.04
C GLY A 151 -0.02 -8.01 -3.09
N TRP A 152 -1.24 -7.62 -2.70
CA TRP A 152 -2.28 -7.21 -3.66
C TRP A 152 -1.95 -5.82 -4.23
N ALA A 153 -2.16 -5.62 -5.53
CA ALA A 153 -1.99 -4.32 -6.16
C ALA A 153 -3.13 -3.35 -5.82
N GLY A 154 -4.34 -3.88 -5.63
CA GLY A 154 -5.49 -3.08 -5.22
C GLY A 154 -6.77 -3.87 -5.03
N ILE A 155 -7.82 -3.13 -4.65
CA ILE A 155 -9.16 -3.66 -4.36
C ILE A 155 -10.20 -2.76 -5.01
N VAL A 156 -11.12 -3.33 -5.77
CA VAL A 156 -12.30 -2.63 -6.33
C VAL A 156 -13.56 -3.21 -5.70
N VAL A 157 -14.40 -2.34 -5.12
CA VAL A 157 -15.59 -2.73 -4.36
C VAL A 157 -16.84 -2.10 -4.99
N ASN A 158 -17.66 -2.92 -5.64
CA ASN A 158 -19.03 -2.54 -5.99
C ASN A 158 -19.91 -2.59 -4.73
N GLY A 159 -19.70 -1.61 -3.85
CA GLY A 159 -20.31 -1.49 -2.52
C GLY A 159 -19.54 -0.48 -1.67
N CYS A 160 -19.76 -0.51 -0.35
CA CYS A 160 -19.08 0.39 0.59
C CYS A 160 -17.88 -0.23 1.30
N ILE A 161 -17.00 0.65 1.78
CA ILE A 161 -15.88 0.37 2.68
C ILE A 161 -16.05 1.11 4.02
N ARG A 162 -15.11 0.93 4.95
CA ARG A 162 -15.05 1.68 6.20
C ARG A 162 -13.61 1.92 6.65
N ASP A 163 -13.43 2.63 7.77
CA ASP A 163 -12.11 2.96 8.32
C ASP A 163 -11.26 3.75 7.31
N VAL A 164 -11.90 4.71 6.62
CA VAL A 164 -11.34 5.46 5.47
C VAL A 164 -9.97 6.07 5.78
N ASN A 165 -9.77 6.61 6.98
CA ASN A 165 -8.49 7.21 7.38
C ASN A 165 -7.36 6.17 7.44
N GLU A 166 -7.66 4.97 7.94
CA GLU A 166 -6.68 3.87 7.97
C GLU A 166 -6.36 3.39 6.55
N ILE A 167 -7.38 3.26 5.70
CA ILE A 167 -7.20 2.86 4.30
C ILE A 167 -6.36 3.90 3.57
N ASN A 168 -6.63 5.20 3.74
CA ASN A 168 -5.87 6.29 3.12
C ASN A 168 -4.44 6.44 3.68
N GLY A 169 -4.13 5.80 4.80
CA GLY A 169 -2.76 5.66 5.32
C GLY A 169 -2.01 4.44 4.76
N CYS A 170 -2.69 3.57 4.00
CA CYS A 170 -2.12 2.33 3.48
C CYS A 170 -1.65 2.48 2.03
N ASP A 171 -0.48 1.92 1.73
CA ASP A 171 0.12 1.89 0.38
C ASP A 171 -0.50 0.80 -0.51
N ILE A 172 -1.79 0.94 -0.77
CA ILE A 172 -2.60 0.06 -1.62
C ILE A 172 -3.63 0.89 -2.38
N GLY A 173 -4.01 0.44 -3.58
CA GLY A 173 -5.07 1.08 -4.35
C GLY A 173 -6.44 0.56 -3.95
N VAL A 174 -7.38 1.45 -3.61
CA VAL A 174 -8.76 1.07 -3.32
C VAL A 174 -9.74 1.92 -4.12
N ARG A 175 -10.77 1.27 -4.66
CA ARG A 175 -11.89 1.90 -5.36
C ARG A 175 -13.19 1.37 -4.77
N ALA A 176 -14.11 2.26 -4.37
CA ALA A 176 -15.39 1.86 -3.81
C ALA A 176 -16.47 2.91 -4.08
N LEU A 177 -17.75 2.51 -4.03
CA LEU A 177 -18.87 3.43 -4.25
C LEU A 177 -18.99 4.49 -3.13
N GLY A 178 -18.54 4.15 -1.92
CA GLY A 178 -18.62 5.04 -0.76
C GLY A 178 -18.13 4.38 0.52
N SER A 179 -18.38 5.04 1.65
CA SER A 179 -18.09 4.53 2.99
C SER A 179 -19.35 4.33 3.82
N ASN A 180 -19.41 3.28 4.62
CA ASN A 180 -20.46 3.03 5.60
C ASN A 180 -19.84 2.45 6.89
N PRO A 181 -20.13 2.99 8.09
CA PRO A 181 -19.52 2.50 9.33
C PRO A 181 -19.93 1.08 9.73
N LEU A 182 -21.10 0.60 9.28
CA LEU A 182 -21.66 -0.70 9.65
C LEU A 182 -20.84 -1.84 9.03
N LYS A 183 -20.48 -2.85 9.85
CA LYS A 183 -19.83 -4.08 9.37
C LYS A 183 -20.80 -4.96 8.58
N SER A 184 -20.30 -5.64 7.55
CA SER A 184 -21.03 -6.71 6.88
C SER A 184 -21.29 -7.92 7.79
N ASN A 185 -22.16 -8.81 7.33
CA ASN A 185 -22.39 -10.13 7.92
C ASN A 185 -21.17 -11.06 7.78
N LYS A 186 -21.23 -12.20 8.49
CA LYS A 186 -20.17 -13.22 8.58
C LYS A 186 -20.73 -14.65 8.40
N LYS A 187 -21.65 -14.83 7.47
CA LYS A 187 -22.34 -16.08 7.14
C LYS A 187 -21.61 -16.93 6.10
N ALA A 188 -20.57 -16.39 5.46
CA ALA A 188 -19.80 -17.10 4.42
C ALA A 188 -20.60 -17.44 3.16
N VAL A 189 -21.50 -16.55 2.77
CA VAL A 189 -22.32 -16.67 1.57
C VAL A 189 -21.69 -15.87 0.43
N GLY A 190 -21.63 -16.50 -0.76
CA GLY A 190 -21.13 -15.89 -1.99
C GLY A 190 -20.36 -16.89 -2.84
N GLU A 191 -19.75 -16.40 -3.91
CA GLU A 191 -19.05 -17.19 -4.91
C GLU A 191 -17.72 -16.51 -5.27
N LYS A 192 -16.63 -17.28 -5.36
CA LYS A 192 -15.31 -16.78 -5.81
C LYS A 192 -15.09 -17.21 -7.26
N HIS A 193 -14.28 -16.46 -8.00
CA HIS A 193 -13.87 -16.82 -9.37
C HIS A 193 -15.07 -16.97 -10.33
N VAL A 194 -16.10 -16.15 -10.13
CA VAL A 194 -17.29 -16.10 -11.01
C VAL A 194 -17.32 -14.79 -11.79
N PRO A 195 -17.85 -14.78 -13.02
CA PRO A 195 -18.06 -13.52 -13.74
C PRO A 195 -18.96 -12.57 -12.95
N VAL A 196 -18.58 -11.29 -12.89
CA VAL A 196 -19.33 -10.24 -12.18
C VAL A 196 -19.69 -9.11 -13.13
N ARG A 197 -20.84 -8.46 -12.90
CA ARG A 197 -21.25 -7.29 -13.68
C ARG A 197 -21.27 -6.06 -12.79
N ILE A 198 -20.31 -5.17 -12.97
CA ILE A 198 -20.17 -3.93 -12.18
C ILE A 198 -20.02 -2.74 -13.13
N ALA A 199 -20.64 -1.61 -12.81
CA ALA A 199 -20.52 -0.36 -13.58
C ALA A 199 -20.65 -0.56 -15.12
N GLY A 200 -21.75 -1.22 -15.52
CA GLY A 200 -22.04 -1.53 -16.93
C GLY A 200 -21.26 -2.70 -17.54
N THR A 201 -20.16 -3.13 -16.92
CA THR A 201 -19.16 -4.03 -17.53
C THR A 201 -19.22 -5.43 -16.95
N LEU A 202 -19.19 -6.45 -17.82
CA LEU A 202 -18.94 -7.85 -17.42
C LEU A 202 -17.44 -8.06 -17.26
N ILE A 203 -17.03 -8.59 -16.11
CA ILE A 203 -15.64 -8.80 -15.72
C ILE A 203 -15.45 -10.27 -15.36
N HIS A 204 -14.40 -10.86 -15.92
CA HIS A 204 -14.01 -12.24 -15.67
C HIS A 204 -12.75 -12.31 -14.81
N ASP A 205 -12.57 -13.45 -14.15
CA ASP A 205 -11.31 -13.81 -13.50
C ASP A 205 -10.18 -13.82 -14.55
N GLU A 206 -8.96 -13.46 -14.12
CA GLU A 206 -7.74 -13.41 -14.94
C GLU A 206 -7.71 -12.37 -16.09
N GLU A 207 -8.77 -11.59 -16.27
CA GLU A 207 -8.70 -10.34 -17.04
C GLU A 207 -7.78 -9.32 -16.34
N TRP A 208 -7.44 -8.23 -17.02
CA TRP A 208 -6.55 -7.20 -16.49
C TRP A 208 -7.31 -5.94 -16.11
N LEU A 209 -7.01 -5.40 -14.93
CA LEU A 209 -7.52 -4.12 -14.46
C LEU A 209 -6.42 -3.07 -14.48
N TYR A 210 -6.77 -1.87 -14.94
CA TYR A 210 -5.95 -0.67 -14.85
C TYR A 210 -6.79 0.43 -14.22
N ALA A 211 -6.28 1.09 -13.19
CA ALA A 211 -6.99 2.15 -12.51
C ALA A 211 -6.03 3.29 -12.16
N ASP A 212 -6.48 4.52 -12.36
CA ASP A 212 -5.81 5.74 -11.92
C ASP A 212 -6.87 6.76 -11.46
N SER A 213 -6.55 8.05 -11.50
CA SER A 213 -7.47 9.13 -11.15
C SER A 213 -8.59 9.37 -12.16
N ASP A 214 -8.40 8.99 -13.42
CA ASP A 214 -9.34 9.28 -14.50
C ASP A 214 -10.41 8.19 -14.58
N GLY A 215 -10.04 6.93 -14.36
CA GLY A 215 -11.01 5.85 -14.40
C GLY A 215 -10.46 4.46 -14.13
N ILE A 216 -11.27 3.47 -14.49
CA ILE A 216 -10.93 2.05 -14.42
C ILE A 216 -11.18 1.43 -15.78
N LEU A 217 -10.18 0.71 -16.29
CA LEU A 217 -10.24 -0.07 -17.51
C LEU A 217 -10.14 -1.56 -17.19
N ILE A 218 -10.85 -2.36 -17.98
CA ILE A 218 -10.78 -3.82 -17.99
C ILE A 218 -10.35 -4.26 -19.37
N SER A 219 -9.33 -5.10 -19.44
CA SER A 219 -8.79 -5.66 -20.68
C SER A 219 -8.82 -7.18 -20.61
N LYS A 220 -9.19 -7.85 -21.71
CA LYS A 220 -9.10 -9.32 -21.81
C LYS A 220 -7.67 -9.83 -21.70
N ILE A 221 -6.70 -9.01 -22.08
CA ILE A 221 -5.27 -9.35 -22.11
C ILE A 221 -4.45 -8.33 -21.33
N LYS A 222 -3.24 -8.74 -20.94
CA LYS A 222 -2.27 -7.79 -20.43
C LYS A 222 -1.83 -6.84 -21.55
N LEU A 223 -2.10 -5.55 -21.37
CA LEU A 223 -1.59 -4.50 -22.24
C LEU A 223 -0.12 -4.23 -21.92
N SER A 224 0.66 -4.07 -22.98
CA SER A 224 2.03 -3.55 -22.93
C SER A 224 1.97 -2.14 -23.49
N VAL A 225 1.92 -1.17 -22.60
CA VAL A 225 2.06 0.26 -22.93
C VAL A 225 3.43 0.74 -22.48
#